data_AF-A0A0B1Q6Q3-F1
#
_entry.id   AF-A0A0B1Q6Q3-F1
#
_cell.length_a   1.000
_cell.length_b   1.000
_cell.length_c   1.000
_cell.angle_alpha   90.00
_cell.angle_beta   90.00
_cell.angle_gamma   90.00
#
_symmetry.space_group_name_H-M   'P 1'
#
loop_
_entity.id
_entity.type
_entity.pdbx_description
1 polymer ?
#
loop_
_entity_poly.entity_id
_entity_poly.type
_entity_poly.pdbx_seq_one_letter_code
_entity_poly.pdbx_strand_id
1 'polypeptide(L)' 'MSITDKGLSILVFAAYHQLASGEAVRDVVLSDGSGHRADPDGVSELVNAEMIEVDEGRGRLTDRGLAALDRLIDAIRAA' A
#
# COMPACT_ATOMS: atom_id res chain seq x y z
N MET A 1 11.59 10.96 6.89
CA MET A 1 10.37 11.62 6.37
C MET A 1 9.19 10.77 6.82
N SER A 2 8.10 11.37 7.32
CA SER A 2 6.87 10.65 7.62
C SER A 2 6.05 10.46 6.33
N ILE A 3 5.41 9.30 6.17
CA ILE A 3 4.45 9.07 5.08
C ILE A 3 3.21 9.93 5.32
N THR A 4 2.71 10.61 4.28
CA THR A 4 1.51 11.44 4.36
C THR A 4 0.25 10.61 4.12
N ASP A 5 -0.93 11.21 4.29
CA ASP A 5 -2.21 10.56 4.02
C ASP A 5 -2.30 9.99 2.58
N LYS A 6 -1.58 10.59 1.63
CA LYS A 6 -1.50 10.09 0.25
C LYS A 6 -0.85 8.71 0.20
N GLY A 7 0.32 8.54 0.81
CA GLY A 7 0.98 7.24 0.92
C GLY A 7 0.23 6.26 1.84
N LEU A 8 -0.32 6.76 2.96
CA LEU A 8 -1.12 5.94 3.87
C LEU A 8 -2.38 5.39 3.19
N SER A 9 -3.03 6.16 2.31
CA SER A 9 -4.22 5.68 1.59
C SER A 9 -3.96 4.42 0.75
N ILE A 10 -2.74 4.27 0.22
CA ILE A 10 -2.32 3.08 -0.54
C ILE A 10 -2.17 1.87 0.38
N LEU A 11 -1.56 2.05 1.56
CA LEU A 11 -1.45 1.00 2.58
C LEU A 11 -2.82 0.61 3.15
N VAL A 12 -3.72 1.58 3.35
CA VAL A 12 -5.10 1.34 3.77
C VAL A 12 -5.88 0.56 2.72
N PHE A 13 -5.69 0.86 1.44
CA PHE A 13 -6.28 0.09 0.35
C PHE A 13 -5.81 -1.37 0.35
N ALA A 14 -4.51 -1.61 0.55
CA ALA A 14 -3.96 -2.96 0.71
C ALA A 14 -4.55 -3.68 1.95
N ALA A 15 -4.65 -2.98 3.07
CA ALA A 15 -5.22 -3.52 4.31
C ALA A 15 -6.69 -3.90 4.15
N TYR A 16 -7.48 -3.04 3.50
CA TYR A 16 -8.87 -3.34 3.15
C TYR A 16 -8.98 -4.64 2.36
N HIS A 17 -8.19 -4.82 1.30
CA HIS A 17 -8.24 -6.02 0.48
C HIS A 17 -7.82 -7.28 1.24
N GLN A 18 -6.78 -7.21 2.06
CA GLN A 18 -6.35 -8.33 2.89
C GLN A 18 -7.41 -8.71 3.93
N LEU A 19 -8.02 -7.73 4.60
CA LEU A 19 -9.08 -7.95 5.59
C LEU A 19 -10.34 -8.53 4.95
N ALA A 20 -10.72 -8.04 3.77
CA ALA A 20 -11.93 -8.47 3.07
C ALA A 20 -11.79 -9.87 2.44
N SER A 21 -10.62 -10.21 1.92
CA SER A 21 -10.37 -11.51 1.26
C SER A 21 -9.87 -12.60 2.21
N GLY A 22 -9.19 -12.23 3.31
CA GLY A 22 -8.44 -13.16 4.15
C GLY A 22 -7.11 -13.60 3.55
N GLU A 23 -6.75 -13.13 2.35
CA GLU A 23 -5.52 -13.48 1.65
C GLU A 23 -4.43 -12.42 1.86
N ALA A 24 -3.18 -12.86 1.96
CA ALA A 24 -2.04 -11.96 2.10
C ALA A 24 -1.83 -11.14 0.82
N VAL A 25 -1.80 -9.81 0.95
CA VAL A 25 -1.53 -8.90 -0.16
C VAL A 25 -0.03 -8.73 -0.35
N ARG A 26 0.43 -8.93 -1.59
CA ARG A 26 1.84 -8.71 -2.00
C ARG A 26 2.01 -7.62 -3.03
N ASP A 27 0.98 -7.37 -3.82
CA ASP A 27 0.98 -6.39 -4.89
C ASP A 27 -0.25 -5.49 -4.73
N VAL A 28 -0.04 -4.19 -4.81
CA VAL A 28 -1.11 -3.17 -4.74
C VAL A 28 -1.32 -2.60 -6.14
N VAL A 29 -2.57 -2.54 -6.58
CA VAL A 29 -2.92 -1.88 -7.85
C VAL A 29 -2.75 -0.37 -7.67
N LEU A 30 -1.81 0.24 -8.40
CA LEU A 30 -1.57 1.69 -8.39
C LEU A 30 -2.23 2.39 -9.56
N SER A 31 -2.52 1.68 -10.64
CA SER A 31 -3.39 2.12 -11.72
C SER A 31 -4.16 0.94 -12.30
N ASP A 32 -5.47 1.09 -12.46
CA ASP A 32 -6.35 0.00 -12.90
C ASP A 32 -6.64 0.00 -14.42
N GLY A 33 -6.01 0.91 -15.17
CA GLY A 33 -6.25 1.10 -16.60
C GLY A 33 -7.64 1.65 -16.95
N SER A 34 -8.51 1.89 -15.97
CA SER A 34 -9.88 2.40 -16.11
C SER A 34 -10.02 3.85 -15.68
N GLY A 35 -8.88 4.51 -15.39
CA GLY A 35 -8.79 5.90 -15.00
C GLY A 35 -8.59 6.12 -13.50
N HIS A 36 -8.67 5.06 -12.68
CA HIS A 36 -8.29 5.16 -11.27
C HIS A 36 -6.79 4.97 -11.11
N ARG A 37 -6.18 5.87 -10.33
CA ARG A 37 -4.77 5.81 -9.98
C ARG A 37 -4.55 6.25 -8.54
N ALA A 38 -3.58 5.62 -7.88
CA ALA A 38 -3.03 6.11 -6.64
C ALA A 38 -2.42 7.51 -6.86
N ASP A 39 -2.42 8.32 -5.80
CA ASP A 39 -1.81 9.64 -5.85
C ASP A 39 -0.29 9.50 -6.13
N PRO A 40 0.25 10.18 -7.16
CA PRO A 40 1.66 10.03 -7.56
C PRO A 40 2.65 10.46 -6.47
N ASP A 41 2.29 11.42 -5.61
CA ASP A 41 3.16 11.82 -4.50
C ASP A 41 3.19 10.71 -3.45
N GLY A 42 2.03 10.11 -3.16
CA GLY A 42 1.93 8.95 -2.26
C GLY A 42 2.73 7.74 -2.77
N VAL A 43 2.68 7.46 -4.07
CA VAL A 43 3.52 6.42 -4.69
C VAL A 43 5.00 6.75 -4.52
N SER A 44 5.39 8.00 -4.79
CA SER A 44 6.79 8.45 -4.66
C SER A 44 7.29 8.36 -3.21
N GLU A 45 6.45 8.70 -2.24
CA GLU A 45 6.75 8.55 -0.81
C GLU A 45 7.04 7.09 -0.44
N LEU A 46 6.19 6.15 -0.88
CA LEU A 46 6.37 4.74 -0.58
C LEU A 46 7.59 4.13 -1.29
N VAL A 47 7.90 4.56 -2.51
CA VAL A 47 9.13 4.17 -3.22
C VAL A 47 10.36 4.71 -2.49
N ASN A 48 10.38 6.00 -2.17
CA ASN A 48 11.50 6.64 -1.45
C ASN A 48 11.70 6.08 -0.03
N ALA A 49 10.63 5.54 0.57
CA ALA A 49 10.69 4.87 1.86
C ALA A 49 11.01 3.36 1.76
N GLU A 50 11.33 2.86 0.56
CA GLU A 50 11.63 1.46 0.26
C GLU A 50 10.52 0.49 0.68
N MET A 51 9.26 0.94 0.64
CA MET A 51 8.08 0.15 1.01
C MET A 51 7.45 -0.56 -0.18
N ILE A 52 7.61 -0.01 -1.38
CA ILE A 52 7.15 -0.63 -2.62
C ILE A 52 8.19 -0.53 -3.73
N GLU A 53 8.15 -1.50 -4.64
CA GLU A 53 8.76 -1.45 -5.96
C GLU A 53 7.65 -1.34 -7.01
N VAL A 54 7.76 -0.41 -7.96
CA VAL A 54 6.71 -0.18 -8.95
C VAL A 54 7.05 -0.89 -10.26
N ASP A 55 6.11 -1.69 -10.74
CA ASP A 55 6.17 -2.37 -12.04
C ASP A 55 4.80 -2.32 -12.73
N GLU A 56 4.77 -1.83 -13.96
CA GLU A 56 3.57 -1.76 -14.83
C GLU A 56 2.25 -1.36 -14.13
N GLY A 57 2.28 -0.33 -13.29
CA GLY A 57 1.08 0.16 -12.58
C GLY A 57 0.67 -0.65 -11.34
N ARG A 58 1.54 -1.58 -10.89
CA ARG A 58 1.46 -2.27 -9.61
C ARG A 58 2.60 -1.85 -8.70
N GLY A 59 2.35 -1.82 -7.40
CA GLY A 59 3.35 -1.64 -6.36
C GLY A 59 3.54 -2.95 -5.61
N ARG A 60 4.66 -3.63 -5.83
CA ARG A 60 5.08 -4.80 -5.06
C ARG A 60 5.55 -4.36 -3.69
N LEU A 61 4.92 -4.86 -2.63
CA LEU A 61 5.35 -4.58 -1.26
C LEU A 61 6.71 -5.25 -1.01
N THR A 62 7.67 -4.46 -0.52
CA THR A 62 8.94 -4.98 0.00
C THR A 62 8.70 -5.59 1.39
N ASP A 63 9.73 -6.21 1.99
CA ASP A 63 9.67 -6.66 3.38
C ASP A 63 9.30 -5.53 4.35
N ARG A 64 9.78 -4.31 4.07
CA ARG A 64 9.47 -3.11 4.85
C ARG A 64 8.01 -2.69 4.66
N GLY A 65 7.50 -2.76 3.43
CA GLY A 65 6.09 -2.49 3.11
C GLY A 65 5.14 -3.50 3.78
N LEU A 66 5.48 -4.79 3.73
CA LEU A 66 4.73 -5.85 4.40
C LEU A 66 4.70 -5.63 5.92
N ALA A 67 5.85 -5.33 6.54
CA ALA A 67 5.91 -5.04 7.96
C ALA A 67 5.14 -3.77 8.37
N ALA A 68 4.95 -2.81 7.46
CA ALA A 68 4.10 -1.64 7.69
C ALA A 68 2.61 -2.00 7.55
N LEU A 69 2.26 -2.83 6.56
CA LEU A 69 0.92 -3.33 6.35
C LEU A 69 0.42 -4.16 7.54
N ASP A 70 1.25 -5.08 8.05
CA ASP A 70 0.91 -5.92 9.20
C ASP A 70 0.61 -5.06 10.44
N ARG A 71 1.46 -4.07 10.72
CA ARG A 71 1.25 -3.11 11.82
C ARG A 71 -0.04 -2.31 11.66
N LEU A 72 -0.39 -1.93 10.44
CA LEU A 72 -1.64 -1.23 10.16
C LEU A 72 -2.85 -2.14 10.40
N ILE A 73 -2.81 -3.38 9.93
CA ILE A 73 -3.87 -4.37 10.14
C ILE A 73 -4.06 -4.66 11.63
N ASP A 74 -2.97 -4.83 12.39
CA ASP A 74 -3.02 -5.04 13.83
C ASP A 74 -3.67 -3.84 14.55
N ALA A 75 -3.34 -2.62 14.13
CA ALA A 75 -3.97 -1.42 14.68
C ALA A 75 -5.47 -1.35 14.36
N ILE A 76 -5.90 -1.72 13.14
CA ILE A 76 -7.32 -1.78 12.77
C ILE A 76 -8.07 -2.81 13.61
N ARG A 77 -7.46 -3.98 13.85
CA ARG A 77 -8.06 -5.06 14.68
C ARG A 77 -8.18 -4.70 16.15
N ALA A 78 -7.36 -3.77 16.64
CA ALA A 78 -7.35 -3.32 18.02
C ALA A 78 -8.22 -2.07 18.29
N ALA A 79 -8.85 -1.51 17.26
CA ALA A 79 -9.75 -0.35 17.37
C ALA A 79 -11.11 -0.70 17.97
#